data_AF-V9ILP2-F1
#
_entry.id   AF-V9ILP2-F1
#
_cell.length_a   1.000
_cell.length_b   1.000
_cell.length_c   1.000
_cell.angle_alpha   90.00
_cell.angle_beta   90.00
_cell.angle_gamma   90.00
#
_symmetry.space_group_name_H-M   'P 1'
#
loop_
_entity.id
_entity.type
_entity.pdbx_description
1 polymer ?
#
loop_
_entity_poly.entity_id
_entity_poly.type
_entity_poly.pdbx_seq_one_letter_code
_entity_poly.pdbx_strand_id
1 'polypeptide(L)'
;MGSFGGKDVFQDVIPMCTKYHKLMQQVFTNPEQVMAKFVLNIYHLRLQKYAVAKLADKTDSDKYLKNLYDLYTRTVKLSTELKMFNICTDETYLTKLTRNIFQKYLDTYIIIEIKALREKSAALLIEYYESKNHQKKQLQSGGFQELRRDLQAVLGARTNINIAQIENYGGETFLSEELAIALLQRSKVAFQRCQLLSKSDEIPMNALQIFEILLQYLISEHVDYALELGLQSVPIPESRTQPEIHFFNIVRQCNAIVRLLEEQFNDSVIPLIVSTPKHGDCMLKKKLYWIKLI
;
A
#
# COMPACT_ATOMS: atom_id res chain seq x y z
N MET A 1 41.90 -18.61 -4.13
CA MET A 1 40.43 -18.72 -4.19
C MET A 1 39.93 -19.03 -2.78
N GLY A 2 39.33 -18.05 -2.09
CA GLY A 2 38.72 -18.26 -0.78
C GLY A 2 37.22 -18.52 -0.95
N SER A 3 36.79 -19.72 -0.57
CA SER A 3 35.45 -20.27 -0.73
C SER A 3 34.39 -19.43 0.00
N PHE A 4 33.36 -19.03 -0.73
CA PHE A 4 32.16 -18.39 -0.18
C PHE A 4 31.21 -19.50 0.24
N GLY A 5 31.27 -19.88 1.51
CA GLY A 5 30.46 -20.95 2.11
C GLY A 5 29.22 -20.45 2.87
N GLY A 6 29.02 -19.13 3.01
CA GLY A 6 27.88 -18.58 3.73
C GLY A 6 26.60 -18.60 2.89
N LYS A 7 25.48 -19.07 3.49
CA LYS A 7 24.12 -18.93 2.94
C LYS A 7 23.70 -17.47 2.70
N ASP A 8 24.49 -16.52 3.19
CA ASP A 8 24.17 -15.10 3.19
C ASP A 8 25.36 -14.22 2.73
N VAL A 9 25.27 -13.74 1.50
CA VAL A 9 26.29 -12.88 0.88
C VAL A 9 26.57 -11.61 1.70
N PHE A 10 25.60 -11.10 2.45
CA PHE A 10 25.77 -9.85 3.21
C PHE A 10 26.59 -10.04 4.50
N GLN A 11 26.53 -11.22 5.13
CA GLN A 11 27.26 -11.50 6.36
C GLN A 11 28.76 -11.67 6.11
N ASP A 12 29.13 -12.18 4.94
CA ASP A 12 30.52 -12.44 4.59
C ASP A 12 31.28 -11.16 4.14
N VAL A 13 30.56 -10.13 3.68
CA VAL A 13 31.18 -8.94 3.08
C VAL A 13 31.94 -8.09 4.10
N ILE A 14 31.38 -7.84 5.28
CA ILE A 14 32.05 -6.98 6.28
C ILE A 14 33.33 -7.60 6.84
N PRO A 15 33.33 -8.86 7.33
CA PRO A 15 34.56 -9.51 7.81
C PRO A 15 35.65 -9.56 6.72
N MET A 16 35.22 -9.79 5.46
CA MET A 16 36.10 -9.80 4.31
C MET A 16 36.74 -8.42 4.08
N CYS A 17 35.93 -7.36 4.07
CA CYS A 17 36.40 -5.98 3.97
C CYS A 17 37.39 -5.63 5.09
N THR A 18 37.12 -6.01 6.34
CA THR A 18 38.04 -5.77 7.47
C THR A 18 39.38 -6.47 7.29
N LYS A 19 39.36 -7.75 6.89
CA LYS A 19 40.58 -8.54 6.69
C LYS A 19 41.43 -7.97 5.55
N TYR A 20 40.80 -7.66 4.41
CA TYR A 20 41.51 -7.13 3.26
C TYR A 20 41.97 -5.68 3.47
N HIS A 21 41.22 -4.86 4.22
CA HIS A 21 41.63 -3.50 4.55
C HIS A 21 42.96 -3.47 5.33
N LYS A 22 43.12 -4.32 6.36
CA LYS A 22 44.37 -4.44 7.11
C LYS A 22 45.54 -4.86 6.21
N LEU A 23 45.31 -5.82 5.30
CA LEU A 23 46.33 -6.26 4.35
C LEU A 23 46.69 -5.16 3.35
N MET A 24 45.69 -4.43 2.85
CA MET A 24 45.90 -3.36 1.88
C MET A 24 46.72 -2.20 2.46
N GLN A 25 46.50 -1.85 3.73
CA GLN A 25 47.30 -0.85 4.44
C GLN A 25 48.79 -1.23 4.57
N GLN A 26 49.10 -2.53 4.60
CA GLN A 26 50.49 -3.01 4.71
C GLN A 26 51.20 -3.11 3.37
N VAL A 27 50.46 -3.31 2.28
CA VAL A 27 51.01 -3.66 0.96
C VAL A 27 50.99 -2.50 -0.03
N PHE A 28 50.02 -1.58 0.08
CA PHE A 28 49.84 -0.50 -0.88
C PHE A 28 50.15 0.87 -0.29
N THR A 29 50.76 1.72 -1.09
CA THR A 29 51.03 3.13 -0.77
C THR A 29 49.74 3.96 -0.66
N ASN A 30 48.69 3.58 -1.43
CA ASN A 30 47.38 4.23 -1.44
C ASN A 30 46.24 3.22 -1.14
N PRO A 31 46.07 2.80 0.12
CA PRO A 31 45.13 1.73 0.48
C PRO A 31 43.66 2.09 0.26
N GLU A 32 43.30 3.38 0.35
CA GLU A 32 41.93 3.86 0.18
C GLU A 32 41.40 3.63 -1.24
N GLN A 33 42.19 3.97 -2.26
CA GLN A 33 41.81 3.77 -3.66
C GLN A 33 41.64 2.29 -4.01
N VAL A 34 42.52 1.44 -3.47
CA VAL A 34 42.44 -0.02 -3.67
C VAL A 34 41.19 -0.57 -3.00
N MET A 35 40.88 -0.09 -1.79
CA MET A 35 39.66 -0.46 -1.07
C MET A 35 38.38 -0.02 -1.83
N ALA A 36 38.37 1.18 -2.41
CA ALA A 36 37.25 1.65 -3.23
C ALA A 36 37.00 0.74 -4.43
N LYS A 37 38.05 0.34 -5.15
CA LYS A 37 37.95 -0.59 -6.28
C LYS A 37 37.55 -2.00 -5.85
N PHE A 38 37.97 -2.44 -4.66
CA PHE A 38 37.54 -3.71 -4.08
C PHE A 38 36.04 -3.71 -3.75
N VAL A 39 35.54 -2.65 -3.10
CA VAL A 39 34.10 -2.50 -2.82
C VAL A 39 33.29 -2.40 -4.11
N LEU A 40 33.74 -1.63 -5.09
CA LEU A 40 33.12 -1.58 -6.42
C LEU A 40 32.92 -2.98 -7.02
N ASN A 41 33.95 -3.82 -6.93
CA ASN A 41 33.88 -5.21 -7.41
C ASN A 41 32.89 -6.05 -6.59
N ILE A 42 32.77 -5.85 -5.28
CA ILE A 42 31.77 -6.55 -4.47
C ILE A 42 30.35 -6.18 -4.94
N TYR A 43 30.07 -4.90 -5.18
CA TYR A 43 28.75 -4.47 -5.64
C TYR A 43 28.40 -5.06 -7.01
N HIS A 44 29.30 -4.95 -7.99
CA HIS A 44 29.01 -5.41 -9.35
C HIS A 44 29.11 -6.93 -9.54
N LEU A 45 30.04 -7.61 -8.87
CA LEU A 45 30.26 -9.04 -9.09
C LEU A 45 29.47 -9.92 -8.14
N ARG A 46 29.17 -9.44 -6.92
CA ARG A 46 28.50 -10.25 -5.89
C ARG A 46 27.08 -9.79 -5.66
N LEU A 47 26.90 -8.55 -5.21
CA LEU A 47 25.58 -8.03 -4.85
C LEU A 47 24.65 -7.97 -6.06
N GLN A 48 25.14 -7.48 -7.20
CA GLN A 48 24.35 -7.43 -8.43
C GLN A 48 23.98 -8.83 -8.93
N LYS A 49 24.91 -9.80 -8.92
CA LYS A 49 24.59 -11.19 -9.32
C LYS A 49 23.55 -11.82 -8.39
N TYR A 50 23.69 -11.60 -7.07
CA TYR A 50 22.75 -12.09 -6.08
C TYR A 50 21.36 -11.44 -6.24
N ALA A 51 21.31 -10.12 -6.48
CA ALA A 51 20.07 -9.41 -6.75
C ALA A 51 19.39 -9.91 -8.03
N VAL A 52 20.15 -10.10 -9.12
CA VAL A 52 19.63 -10.66 -10.37
C VAL A 52 19.04 -12.05 -10.16
N ALA A 53 19.73 -12.93 -9.43
CA ALA A 53 19.25 -14.29 -9.17
C ALA A 53 17.96 -14.28 -8.31
N LYS A 54 17.90 -13.46 -7.26
CA LYS A 54 16.76 -13.42 -6.33
C LYS A 54 15.55 -12.63 -6.87
N LEU A 55 15.77 -11.76 -7.86
CA LEU A 55 14.75 -10.96 -8.56
C LEU A 55 14.42 -11.49 -9.97
N ALA A 56 14.93 -12.67 -10.34
CA ALA A 56 14.66 -13.29 -11.64
C ALA A 56 13.20 -13.75 -11.76
N ASP A 57 12.65 -14.31 -10.68
CA ASP A 57 11.28 -14.78 -10.62
C ASP A 57 10.32 -13.59 -10.39
N LYS A 58 9.50 -13.33 -11.41
CA LYS A 58 8.46 -12.28 -11.41
C LYS A 58 7.04 -12.85 -11.49
N THR A 59 6.88 -14.16 -11.30
CA THR A 59 5.57 -14.81 -11.35
C THR A 59 4.66 -14.34 -10.21
N ASP A 60 5.24 -14.22 -9.01
CA ASP A 60 4.59 -13.68 -7.83
C ASP A 60 5.07 -12.25 -7.55
N SER A 61 4.21 -11.28 -7.85
CA SER A 61 4.50 -9.85 -7.63
C SER A 61 4.71 -9.53 -6.15
N ASP A 62 3.97 -10.16 -5.22
CA ASP A 62 4.10 -9.90 -3.77
C ASP A 62 5.47 -10.37 -3.27
N LYS A 63 5.87 -11.59 -3.67
CA LYS A 63 7.19 -12.15 -3.36
C LYS A 63 8.31 -11.34 -3.99
N TYR A 64 8.17 -10.93 -5.24
CA TYR A 64 9.13 -10.07 -5.93
C TYR A 64 9.33 -8.74 -5.20
N LEU A 65 8.25 -8.02 -4.87
CA LEU A 65 8.32 -6.72 -4.19
C LEU A 65 8.91 -6.84 -2.79
N LYS A 66 8.55 -7.91 -2.05
CA LYS A 66 9.15 -8.22 -0.75
C LYS A 66 10.65 -8.50 -0.85
N ASN A 67 11.07 -9.28 -1.85
CA ASN A 67 12.48 -9.56 -2.11
C ASN A 67 13.27 -8.31 -2.49
N LEU A 68 12.69 -7.45 -3.35
CA LEU A 68 13.30 -6.19 -3.76
C LEU A 68 13.51 -5.27 -2.55
N TYR A 69 12.48 -5.12 -1.72
CA TYR A 69 12.54 -4.33 -0.49
C TYR A 69 13.59 -4.86 0.49
N ASP A 70 13.62 -6.17 0.75
CA ASP A 70 14.61 -6.82 1.62
C ASP A 70 16.04 -6.62 1.11
N LEU A 71 16.29 -6.93 -0.17
CA LEU A 71 17.61 -6.78 -0.79
C LEU A 71 18.10 -5.34 -0.76
N TYR A 72 17.23 -4.38 -1.10
CA TYR A 72 17.60 -2.97 -1.09
C TYR A 72 17.91 -2.49 0.33
N THR A 73 17.04 -2.80 1.29
CA THR A 73 17.22 -2.44 2.72
C THR A 73 18.54 -2.99 3.26
N ARG A 74 18.82 -4.26 2.99
CA ARG A 74 20.05 -4.93 3.43
C ARG A 74 21.29 -4.37 2.76
N THR A 75 21.19 -4.01 1.49
CA THR A 75 22.30 -3.35 0.78
C THR A 75 22.57 -1.97 1.34
N VAL A 76 21.54 -1.17 1.63
CA VAL A 76 21.70 0.14 2.25
C VAL A 76 22.33 0.03 3.64
N LYS A 77 21.92 -0.95 4.46
CA LYS A 77 22.55 -1.24 5.75
C LYS A 77 24.03 -1.58 5.59
N LEU A 78 24.35 -2.47 4.65
CA LEU A 78 25.72 -2.82 4.31
C LEU A 78 26.52 -1.60 3.84
N SER A 79 25.94 -0.72 3.04
CA SER A 79 26.58 0.54 2.63
C SER A 79 26.92 1.41 3.84
N THR A 80 26.01 1.53 4.80
CA THR A 80 26.23 2.31 6.02
C THR A 80 27.37 1.71 6.86
N GLU A 81 27.43 0.39 7.01
CA GLU A 81 28.51 -0.29 7.72
C GLU A 81 29.86 -0.14 7.01
N LEU A 82 29.86 -0.16 5.67
CA LEU A 82 31.07 0.04 4.87
C LEU A 82 31.63 1.47 4.96
N LYS A 83 30.84 2.47 5.40
CA LYS A 83 31.35 3.83 5.64
C LYS A 83 32.45 3.88 6.69
N MET A 84 32.49 2.92 7.63
CA MET A 84 33.50 2.88 8.70
C MET A 84 34.94 2.75 8.19
N PHE A 85 35.15 2.26 6.97
CA PHE A 85 36.49 2.04 6.42
C PHE A 85 37.05 3.27 5.66
N ASN A 86 36.39 4.44 5.74
CA ASN A 86 36.78 5.69 5.04
C ASN A 86 37.17 5.45 3.57
N ILE A 87 36.41 4.59 2.89
CA ILE A 87 36.75 4.01 1.58
C ILE A 87 36.82 5.08 0.48
N CYS A 88 36.17 6.23 0.69
CA CYS A 88 36.16 7.33 -0.25
C CYS A 88 35.89 8.66 0.46
N THR A 89 36.40 9.75 -0.11
CA THR A 89 36.11 11.12 0.34
C THR A 89 34.67 11.54 0.01
N ASP A 90 34.03 10.90 -0.98
CA ASP A 90 32.61 11.16 -1.35
C ASP A 90 31.66 10.33 -0.48
N GLU A 91 31.01 10.99 0.50
CA GLU A 91 30.00 10.39 1.39
C GLU A 91 28.80 9.76 0.65
N THR A 92 28.59 10.16 -0.62
CA THR A 92 27.48 9.69 -1.46
C THR A 92 27.86 8.51 -2.36
N TYR A 93 29.14 8.13 -2.42
CA TYR A 93 29.65 7.09 -3.32
C TYR A 93 28.88 5.76 -3.19
N LEU A 94 28.76 5.24 -1.96
CA LEU A 94 28.07 3.97 -1.70
C LEU A 94 26.57 4.04 -1.98
N THR A 95 25.96 5.21 -1.75
CA THR A 95 24.55 5.46 -2.07
C THR A 95 24.32 5.43 -3.58
N LYS A 96 25.21 6.06 -4.36
CA LYS A 96 25.18 6.03 -5.84
C LYS A 96 25.38 4.61 -6.35
N LEU A 97 26.32 3.87 -5.78
CA LEU A 97 26.62 2.49 -6.16
C LEU A 97 25.44 1.54 -5.89
N THR A 98 24.79 1.70 -4.72
CA THR A 98 23.56 0.96 -4.38
C THR A 98 22.44 1.29 -5.36
N ARG A 99 22.20 2.57 -5.65
CA ARG A 99 21.19 2.96 -6.64
C ARG A 99 21.49 2.39 -8.02
N ASN A 100 22.75 2.39 -8.45
CA ASN A 100 23.15 1.89 -9.77
C ASN A 100 22.80 0.41 -9.97
N ILE A 101 23.14 -0.46 -9.01
CA ILE A 101 22.84 -1.90 -9.14
C ILE A 101 21.33 -2.21 -9.11
N PHE A 102 20.53 -1.34 -8.49
CA PHE A 102 19.08 -1.52 -8.38
C PHE A 102 18.27 -0.71 -9.39
N GLN A 103 18.89 0.19 -10.16
CA GLN A 103 18.21 1.23 -10.94
C GLN A 103 17.09 0.68 -11.83
N LYS A 104 17.38 -0.37 -12.62
CA LYS A 104 16.40 -1.04 -13.49
C LYS A 104 15.16 -1.55 -12.74
N TYR A 105 15.35 -2.01 -11.50
CA TYR A 105 14.26 -2.53 -10.66
C TYR A 105 13.46 -1.38 -10.02
N LEU A 106 14.14 -0.30 -9.61
CA LEU A 106 13.49 0.89 -9.04
C LEU A 106 12.66 1.63 -10.09
N ASP A 107 13.13 1.71 -11.34
CA ASP A 107 12.40 2.38 -12.44
C ASP A 107 11.07 1.68 -12.77
N THR A 108 10.96 0.37 -12.52
CA THR A 108 9.73 -0.41 -12.79
C THR A 108 8.93 -0.74 -11.53
N TYR A 109 9.45 -0.39 -10.35
CA TYR A 109 8.88 -0.75 -9.06
C TYR A 109 7.43 -0.29 -8.92
N ILE A 110 7.15 1.00 -9.15
CA ILE A 110 5.84 1.57 -8.86
C ILE A 110 4.73 0.96 -9.74
N ILE A 111 5.06 0.63 -10.99
CA ILE A 111 4.14 -0.01 -11.93
C ILE A 111 3.74 -1.40 -11.39
N ILE A 112 4.71 -2.17 -10.89
CA ILE A 112 4.48 -3.49 -10.32
C ILE A 112 3.71 -3.39 -9.00
N GLU A 113 4.07 -2.45 -8.12
CA GLU A 113 3.41 -2.24 -6.83
C GLU A 113 1.93 -1.85 -7.01
N ILE A 114 1.61 -0.93 -7.92
CA ILE A 114 0.24 -0.52 -8.24
C ILE A 114 -0.58 -1.70 -8.77
N LYS A 115 0.00 -2.47 -9.71
CA LYS A 115 -0.67 -3.64 -10.28
C LYS A 115 -0.95 -4.69 -9.20
N ALA A 116 0.05 -5.04 -8.40
CA ALA A 116 -0.06 -6.02 -7.34
C ALA A 116 -1.09 -5.59 -6.28
N LEU A 117 -1.09 -4.31 -5.90
CA LEU A 117 -2.04 -3.77 -4.93
C LEU A 117 -3.48 -3.86 -5.46
N ARG A 118 -3.72 -3.49 -6.72
CA ARG A 118 -5.07 -3.61 -7.33
C ARG A 118 -5.56 -5.06 -7.38
N GLU A 119 -4.74 -5.97 -7.90
CA GLU A 119 -5.09 -7.39 -8.03
C GLU A 119 -5.41 -8.01 -6.67
N LYS A 120 -4.61 -7.70 -5.65
CA LYS A 120 -4.79 -8.25 -4.31
C LYS A 120 -5.96 -7.63 -3.55
N SER A 121 -6.18 -6.31 -3.68
CA SER A 121 -7.36 -5.66 -3.10
C SER A 121 -8.65 -6.18 -3.73
N ALA A 122 -8.65 -6.40 -5.06
CA ALA A 122 -9.79 -7.01 -5.74
C ALA A 122 -10.03 -8.45 -5.27
N ALA A 123 -8.98 -9.27 -5.15
CA ALA A 123 -9.10 -10.64 -4.65
C ALA A 123 -9.68 -10.71 -3.23
N LEU A 124 -9.24 -9.82 -2.33
CA LEU A 124 -9.77 -9.74 -0.96
C LEU A 124 -11.27 -9.40 -0.94
N LEU A 125 -11.71 -8.48 -1.81
CA LEU A 125 -13.13 -8.15 -1.93
C LEU A 125 -13.94 -9.33 -2.48
N ILE A 126 -13.44 -10.01 -3.51
CA ILE A 126 -14.10 -11.18 -4.10
C ILE A 126 -14.26 -12.27 -3.03
N GLU A 127 -13.17 -12.65 -2.36
CA GLU A 127 -13.17 -13.66 -1.30
C GLU A 127 -14.16 -13.30 -0.18
N TYR A 128 -14.22 -12.03 0.21
CA TYR A 128 -15.17 -11.55 1.20
C TYR A 128 -16.63 -11.70 0.74
N TYR A 129 -17.00 -11.23 -0.45
CA TYR A 129 -18.37 -11.33 -0.93
C TYR A 129 -18.79 -12.77 -1.24
N GLU A 130 -17.88 -13.61 -1.72
CA GLU A 130 -18.09 -15.05 -1.86
C GLU A 130 -18.36 -15.72 -0.51
N SER A 131 -17.61 -15.36 0.54
CA SER A 131 -17.85 -15.87 1.90
C SER A 131 -19.23 -15.48 2.46
N LYS A 132 -19.83 -14.41 1.93
CA LYS A 132 -21.17 -13.93 2.24
C LYS A 132 -22.25 -14.46 1.29
N ASN A 133 -21.89 -15.33 0.33
CA ASN A 133 -22.77 -15.77 -0.75
C ASN A 133 -23.44 -14.60 -1.49
N HIS A 134 -22.74 -13.48 -1.60
CA HIS A 134 -23.25 -12.24 -2.17
C HIS A 134 -22.58 -11.93 -3.50
N GLN A 135 -23.38 -11.63 -4.52
CA GLN A 135 -22.88 -11.09 -5.78
C GLN A 135 -23.16 -9.60 -5.82
N LYS A 136 -22.09 -8.80 -5.93
CA LYS A 136 -22.20 -7.35 -6.10
C LYS A 136 -23.10 -7.02 -7.29
N LYS A 137 -24.25 -6.43 -7.00
CA LYS A 137 -25.14 -5.83 -8.01
C LYS A 137 -24.61 -4.47 -8.42
N GLN A 138 -24.71 -4.13 -9.70
CA GLN A 138 -24.45 -2.77 -10.16
C GLN A 138 -25.61 -1.88 -9.68
N LEU A 139 -25.41 -1.21 -8.55
CA LEU A 139 -26.38 -0.26 -8.01
C LEU A 139 -26.33 0.97 -8.92
N GLN A 140 -27.47 1.39 -9.48
CA GLN A 140 -27.52 2.64 -10.21
C GLN A 140 -27.31 3.77 -9.21
N SER A 141 -26.16 4.46 -9.34
CA SER A 141 -25.79 5.62 -8.54
C SER A 141 -26.91 6.67 -8.65
N GLY A 142 -27.80 6.66 -7.67
CA GLY A 142 -29.12 7.28 -7.74
C GLY A 142 -29.99 7.03 -6.51
N GLY A 143 -29.66 6.04 -5.68
CA GLY A 143 -30.42 5.66 -4.48
C GLY A 143 -30.72 6.79 -3.50
N PHE A 144 -29.84 7.81 -3.36
CA PHE A 144 -30.13 8.96 -2.49
C PHE A 144 -31.13 9.95 -3.12
N GLN A 145 -31.11 10.14 -4.45
CA GLN A 145 -32.12 10.96 -5.13
C GLN A 145 -33.46 10.23 -5.22
N GLU A 146 -33.42 8.91 -5.37
CA GLU A 146 -34.60 8.05 -5.41
C GLU A 146 -35.23 7.93 -4.02
N LEU A 147 -34.45 7.69 -2.96
CA LEU A 147 -34.94 7.75 -1.58
C LEU A 147 -35.48 9.15 -1.22
N ARG A 148 -34.82 10.23 -1.65
CA ARG A 148 -35.35 11.59 -1.42
C ARG A 148 -36.65 11.82 -2.18
N ARG A 149 -36.74 11.36 -3.44
CA ARG A 149 -37.96 11.43 -4.25
C ARG A 149 -39.08 10.59 -3.65
N ASP A 150 -38.75 9.41 -3.13
CA ASP A 150 -39.69 8.46 -2.54
C ASP A 150 -40.12 8.92 -1.14
N LEU A 151 -39.23 9.46 -0.31
CA LEU A 151 -39.59 10.13 0.96
C LEU A 151 -40.49 11.35 0.71
N GLN A 152 -40.19 12.14 -0.31
CA GLN A 152 -40.97 13.32 -0.67
C GLN A 152 -42.33 12.94 -1.29
N ALA A 153 -42.40 11.80 -1.99
CA ALA A 153 -43.63 11.20 -2.50
C ALA A 153 -44.47 10.54 -1.40
N VAL A 154 -43.86 9.84 -0.43
CA VAL A 154 -44.52 9.22 0.73
C VAL A 154 -45.11 10.27 1.67
N LEU A 155 -44.44 11.40 1.86
CA LEU A 155 -44.99 12.53 2.63
C LEU A 155 -46.12 13.26 1.90
N GLY A 156 -46.18 13.17 0.56
CA GLY A 156 -47.14 13.87 -0.29
C GLY A 156 -48.35 13.04 -0.73
N ALA A 157 -48.22 11.72 -0.87
CA ALA A 157 -49.21 10.85 -1.48
C ALA A 157 -49.65 9.74 -0.53
N ARG A 158 -50.79 9.94 0.14
CA ARG A 158 -51.59 8.85 0.70
C ARG A 158 -52.16 8.04 -0.47
N THR A 159 -51.47 7.00 -0.92
CA THR A 159 -52.02 5.73 -1.46
C THR A 159 -51.01 4.97 -2.33
N ASN A 160 -50.88 3.67 -2.03
CA ASN A 160 -50.61 2.54 -2.91
C ASN A 160 -49.61 2.75 -4.07
N ILE A 161 -48.35 2.39 -3.84
CA ILE A 161 -47.41 2.06 -4.92
C ILE A 161 -46.68 0.75 -4.58
N ASN A 162 -46.51 -0.10 -5.59
CA ASN A 162 -45.68 -1.31 -5.57
C ASN A 162 -44.25 -0.96 -5.14
N ILE A 163 -43.96 -1.17 -3.85
CA ILE A 163 -42.62 -1.07 -3.28
C ILE A 163 -41.77 -2.14 -3.96
N ALA A 164 -40.74 -1.72 -4.71
CA ALA A 164 -39.70 -2.61 -5.20
C ALA A 164 -39.20 -3.44 -4.01
N GLN A 165 -39.20 -4.76 -4.16
CA GLN A 165 -38.88 -5.75 -3.12
C GLN A 165 -37.77 -5.24 -2.21
N ILE A 166 -38.11 -4.92 -0.95
CA ILE A 166 -37.11 -4.68 0.09
C ILE A 166 -36.39 -6.01 0.28
N GLU A 167 -35.20 -6.15 -0.31
CA GLU A 167 -34.40 -7.36 -0.18
C GLU A 167 -33.94 -7.48 1.27
N ASN A 168 -34.62 -8.34 2.02
CA ASN A 168 -34.29 -8.60 3.41
C ASN A 168 -33.09 -9.55 3.47
N TYR A 169 -31.88 -9.00 3.57
CA TYR A 169 -30.63 -9.74 3.75
C TYR A 169 -30.42 -10.25 5.19
N GLY A 170 -31.49 -10.42 5.98
CA GLY A 170 -31.41 -10.98 7.34
C GLY A 170 -30.57 -10.15 8.31
N GLY A 171 -30.40 -8.86 8.06
CA GLY A 171 -29.61 -7.95 8.89
C GLY A 171 -28.10 -7.98 8.64
N GLU A 172 -27.61 -8.63 7.58
CA GLU A 172 -26.20 -8.55 7.18
C GLU A 172 -25.83 -7.13 6.76
N THR A 173 -24.73 -6.61 7.31
CA THR A 173 -24.30 -5.23 7.05
C THR A 173 -23.49 -5.11 5.76
N PHE A 174 -23.02 -6.23 5.18
CA PHE A 174 -22.03 -6.32 4.10
C PHE A 174 -20.76 -5.48 4.30
N LEU A 175 -20.59 -4.90 5.48
CA LEU A 175 -19.42 -4.18 5.91
C LEU A 175 -18.60 -5.08 6.85
N SER A 176 -17.29 -5.11 6.62
CA SER A 176 -16.35 -5.88 7.43
C SER A 176 -15.14 -5.04 7.81
N GLU A 177 -14.91 -4.92 9.12
CA GLU A 177 -13.73 -4.28 9.68
C GLU A 177 -12.46 -5.10 9.43
N GLU A 178 -12.55 -6.43 9.40
CA GLU A 178 -11.42 -7.31 9.10
C GLU A 178 -10.91 -7.11 7.67
N LEU A 179 -11.83 -7.00 6.70
CA LEU A 179 -11.48 -6.68 5.32
C LEU A 179 -10.84 -5.29 5.22
N ALA A 180 -11.40 -4.32 5.94
CA ALA A 180 -10.83 -2.98 5.99
C ALA A 180 -9.40 -2.99 6.54
N ILE A 181 -9.16 -3.70 7.66
CA ILE A 181 -7.83 -3.87 8.25
C ILE A 181 -6.87 -4.53 7.27
N ALA A 182 -7.30 -5.57 6.54
CA ALA A 182 -6.47 -6.24 5.54
C ALA A 182 -6.05 -5.32 4.39
N LEU A 183 -6.99 -4.52 3.86
CA LEU A 183 -6.72 -3.52 2.81
C LEU A 183 -5.77 -2.42 3.33
N LEU A 184 -6.05 -1.89 4.52
CA LEU A 184 -5.24 -0.89 5.19
C LEU A 184 -3.80 -1.38 5.41
N GLN A 185 -3.63 -2.57 5.99
CA GLN A 185 -2.31 -3.17 6.23
C GLN A 185 -1.52 -3.37 4.93
N ARG A 186 -2.16 -3.81 3.85
CA ARG A 186 -1.49 -3.93 2.54
C ARG A 186 -1.03 -2.57 2.02
N SER A 187 -1.88 -1.55 2.06
CA SER A 187 -1.50 -0.21 1.66
C SER A 187 -0.40 0.37 2.55
N LYS A 188 -0.37 0.06 3.85
CA LYS A 188 0.71 0.47 4.77
C LYS A 188 2.06 -0.09 4.34
N VAL A 189 2.12 -1.38 3.99
CA VAL A 189 3.34 -2.00 3.46
C VAL A 189 3.74 -1.36 2.12
N ALA A 190 2.79 -1.05 1.25
CA ALA A 190 3.06 -0.36 -0.01
C ALA A 190 3.64 1.05 0.22
N PHE A 191 3.14 1.82 1.19
CA PHE A 191 3.71 3.13 1.56
C PHE A 191 5.15 3.01 2.08
N GLN A 192 5.44 2.02 2.94
CA GLN A 192 6.79 1.77 3.45
C GLN A 192 7.78 1.43 2.32
N ARG A 193 7.35 0.60 1.37
CA ARG A 193 8.15 0.30 0.18
C ARG A 193 8.31 1.54 -0.70
N CYS A 194 7.25 2.32 -0.88
CA CYS A 194 7.26 3.52 -1.71
C CYS A 194 8.28 4.54 -1.21
N GLN A 195 8.33 4.77 0.10
CA GLN A 195 9.29 5.68 0.73
C GLN A 195 10.75 5.28 0.46
N LEU A 196 11.05 3.98 0.44
CA LEU A 196 12.42 3.48 0.29
C LEU A 196 12.83 3.25 -1.17
N LEU A 197 11.92 2.75 -2.00
CA LEU A 197 12.21 2.28 -3.36
C LEU A 197 11.90 3.31 -4.44
N SER A 198 11.07 4.32 -4.16
CA SER A 198 10.80 5.39 -5.14
C SER A 198 11.93 6.43 -5.17
N LYS A 199 12.03 7.15 -6.29
CA LYS A 199 12.89 8.33 -6.39
C LYS A 199 12.36 9.44 -5.48
N SER A 200 13.25 10.20 -4.88
CA SER A 200 12.89 11.25 -3.89
C SER A 200 11.83 12.21 -4.40
N ASP A 201 11.92 12.60 -5.67
CA ASP A 201 11.01 13.57 -6.30
C ASP A 201 9.66 12.95 -6.70
N GLU A 202 9.61 11.61 -6.85
CA GLU A 202 8.42 10.87 -7.26
C GLU A 202 7.64 10.30 -6.06
N ILE A 203 8.24 10.23 -4.86
CA ILE A 203 7.59 9.72 -3.63
C ILE A 203 6.19 10.31 -3.43
N PRO A 204 5.96 11.63 -3.52
CA PRO A 204 4.64 12.20 -3.25
C PRO A 204 3.59 11.74 -4.25
N MET A 205 3.96 11.69 -5.54
CA MET A 205 3.06 11.24 -6.61
C MET A 205 2.75 9.75 -6.50
N ASN A 206 3.75 8.94 -6.18
CA ASN A 206 3.60 7.50 -6.02
C ASN A 206 2.77 7.15 -4.77
N ALA A 207 2.98 7.86 -3.66
CA ALA A 207 2.17 7.72 -2.45
C ALA A 207 0.70 8.07 -2.73
N LEU A 208 0.44 9.14 -3.50
CA LEU A 208 -0.93 9.49 -3.89
C LEU A 208 -1.61 8.39 -4.72
N GLN A 209 -0.91 7.78 -5.67
CA GLN A 209 -1.46 6.68 -6.46
C GLN A 209 -1.81 5.45 -5.60
N ILE A 210 -0.96 5.10 -4.62
CA ILE A 210 -1.24 4.02 -3.67
C ILE A 210 -2.47 4.35 -2.81
N PHE A 211 -2.57 5.61 -2.36
CA PHE A 211 -3.70 6.07 -1.57
C PHE A 211 -5.02 6.08 -2.35
N GLU A 212 -5.00 6.50 -3.62
CA GLU A 212 -6.18 6.45 -4.49
C GLU A 212 -6.70 5.04 -4.69
N ILE A 213 -5.81 4.05 -4.83
CA ILE A 213 -6.20 2.64 -4.92
C ILE A 213 -6.86 2.18 -3.62
N LEU A 214 -6.31 2.55 -2.47
CA LEU A 214 -6.92 2.26 -1.16
C LEU A 214 -8.33 2.86 -1.08
N LEU A 215 -8.50 4.14 -1.45
CA LEU A 215 -9.80 4.79 -1.40
C LEU A 215 -10.81 4.13 -2.36
N GLN A 216 -10.40 3.77 -3.57
CA GLN A 216 -11.27 3.08 -4.52
C GLN A 216 -11.80 1.78 -3.92
N TYR A 217 -10.93 0.92 -3.38
CA TYR A 217 -11.36 -0.40 -2.92
C TYR A 217 -12.01 -0.38 -1.53
N LEU A 218 -11.55 0.49 -0.62
CA LEU A 218 -12.09 0.57 0.74
C LEU A 218 -13.35 1.43 0.79
N ILE A 219 -13.31 2.63 0.22
CA ILE A 219 -14.44 3.57 0.32
C ILE A 219 -15.45 3.26 -0.77
N SER A 220 -15.08 3.37 -2.05
CA SER A 220 -16.07 3.26 -3.14
C SER A 220 -16.59 1.83 -3.32
N GLU A 221 -15.71 0.83 -3.31
CA GLU A 221 -16.15 -0.55 -3.58
C GLU A 221 -16.74 -1.24 -2.35
N HIS A 222 -16.28 -0.94 -1.13
CA HIS A 222 -16.72 -1.67 0.06
C HIS A 222 -17.71 -0.87 0.91
N VAL A 223 -17.31 0.32 1.37
CA VAL A 223 -18.12 1.13 2.29
C VAL A 223 -19.35 1.72 1.59
N ASP A 224 -19.18 2.38 0.44
CA ASP A 224 -20.26 3.03 -0.31
C ASP A 224 -21.31 1.99 -0.74
N TYR A 225 -20.84 0.85 -1.26
CA TYR A 225 -21.70 -0.27 -1.64
C TYR A 225 -22.54 -0.80 -0.46
N ALA A 226 -21.92 -1.01 0.70
CA ALA A 226 -22.63 -1.48 1.89
C ALA A 226 -23.61 -0.44 2.45
N LEU A 227 -23.27 0.86 2.36
CA LEU A 227 -24.17 1.94 2.75
C LEU A 227 -25.39 2.03 1.82
N GLU A 228 -25.20 1.91 0.51
CA GLU A 228 -26.30 1.92 -0.45
C GLU A 228 -27.26 0.73 -0.23
N LEU A 229 -26.72 -0.47 -0.01
CA LEU A 229 -27.55 -1.64 0.35
C LEU A 229 -28.27 -1.44 1.68
N GLY A 230 -27.56 -0.94 2.70
CA GLY A 230 -28.13 -0.64 4.00
C GLY A 230 -29.26 0.36 3.93
N LEU A 231 -29.15 1.36 3.07
CA LEU A 231 -30.17 2.40 2.89
C LEU A 231 -31.44 1.83 2.23
N GLN A 232 -31.29 0.94 1.26
CA GLN A 232 -32.41 0.23 0.63
C GLN A 232 -33.16 -0.69 1.61
N SER A 233 -32.49 -1.15 2.67
CA SER A 233 -33.10 -1.97 3.72
C SER A 233 -33.91 -1.17 4.75
N VAL A 234 -33.86 0.17 4.74
CA VAL A 234 -34.59 1.02 5.70
C VAL A 234 -36.08 1.03 5.35
N PRO A 235 -36.97 0.52 6.23
CA PRO A 235 -38.40 0.49 5.95
C PRO A 235 -39.01 1.90 5.90
N ILE A 236 -39.90 2.13 4.92
CA ILE A 236 -40.69 3.36 4.80
C ILE A 236 -41.68 3.42 6.00
N PRO A 237 -41.92 4.61 6.60
CA PRO A 237 -42.66 4.77 7.87
C PRO A 237 -44.18 4.47 7.84
N GLU A 238 -44.63 3.40 7.19
CA GLU A 238 -46.05 3.00 7.12
C GLU A 238 -46.42 1.73 7.89
N SER A 239 -45.49 1.03 8.54
CA SER A 239 -45.80 -0.21 9.26
C SER A 239 -45.78 -0.02 10.78
N ARG A 240 -46.82 -0.49 11.48
CA ARG A 240 -46.92 -0.55 12.96
C ARG A 240 -45.95 -1.59 13.57
N THR A 241 -44.74 -1.71 13.02
CA THR A 241 -43.71 -2.65 13.42
C THR A 241 -42.48 -1.90 13.93
N GLN A 242 -41.77 -2.51 14.88
CA GLN A 242 -40.60 -1.91 15.52
C GLN A 242 -39.52 -1.62 14.46
N PRO A 243 -38.92 -0.41 14.43
CA PRO A 243 -37.88 -0.09 13.47
C PRO A 243 -36.65 -0.97 13.69
N GLU A 244 -36.17 -1.60 12.61
CA GLU A 244 -34.97 -2.43 12.65
C GLU A 244 -33.70 -1.55 12.73
N ILE A 245 -32.78 -1.88 13.64
CA ILE A 245 -31.59 -1.08 13.98
C ILE A 245 -30.41 -1.37 13.03
N HIS A 246 -30.63 -2.17 11.98
CA HIS A 246 -29.56 -2.65 11.08
C HIS A 246 -28.77 -1.51 10.44
N PHE A 247 -29.43 -0.44 10.01
CA PHE A 247 -28.77 0.74 9.44
C PHE A 247 -27.80 1.41 10.43
N PHE A 248 -28.14 1.50 11.72
CA PHE A 248 -27.25 2.07 12.72
C PHE A 248 -26.00 1.21 12.98
N ASN A 249 -26.11 -0.11 12.81
CA ASN A 249 -24.95 -1.00 12.88
C ASN A 249 -23.99 -0.75 11.69
N ILE A 250 -24.53 -0.52 10.49
CA ILE A 250 -23.74 -0.16 9.30
C ILE A 250 -23.02 1.18 9.54
N VAL A 251 -23.74 2.20 10.02
CA VAL A 251 -23.16 3.51 10.35
C VAL A 251 -22.05 3.39 11.41
N ARG A 252 -22.27 2.57 12.44
CA ARG A 252 -21.26 2.33 13.49
C ARG A 252 -19.98 1.72 12.92
N GLN A 253 -20.10 0.64 12.14
CA GLN A 253 -18.94 -0.03 11.54
C GLN A 253 -18.26 0.86 10.49
N CYS A 254 -19.02 1.64 9.71
CA CYS A 254 -18.48 2.63 8.77
C CYS A 254 -17.62 3.66 9.50
N ASN A 255 -18.10 4.19 10.62
CA ASN A 255 -17.34 5.14 11.43
C ASN A 255 -16.04 4.51 11.98
N ALA A 256 -16.05 3.23 12.36
CA ALA A 256 -14.83 2.52 12.77
C ALA A 256 -13.81 2.44 11.62
N ILE A 257 -14.25 2.04 10.42
CA ILE A 257 -13.40 1.98 9.22
C ILE A 257 -12.82 3.35 8.86
N VAL A 258 -13.64 4.40 8.91
CA VAL A 258 -13.21 5.78 8.61
C VAL A 258 -12.14 6.25 9.60
N ARG A 259 -12.28 5.94 10.90
CA ARG A 259 -11.24 6.23 11.90
C ARG A 259 -9.92 5.51 11.61
N LEU A 260 -9.98 4.22 11.27
CA LEU A 260 -8.77 3.45 10.92
C LEU A 260 -8.09 4.01 9.66
N LEU A 261 -8.87 4.43 8.66
CA LEU A 261 -8.35 5.08 7.46
C LEU A 261 -7.68 6.43 7.79
N GLU A 262 -8.24 7.21 8.71
CA GLU A 262 -7.64 8.48 9.14
C GLU A 262 -6.33 8.30 9.87
N GLU A 263 -6.27 7.33 10.79
CA GLU A 263 -5.04 6.99 11.50
C GLU A 263 -3.94 6.61 10.50
N GLN A 264 -4.23 5.71 9.56
CA GLN A 264 -3.27 5.34 8.52
C GLN A 264 -2.88 6.52 7.62
N PHE A 265 -3.82 7.39 7.29
CA PHE A 265 -3.54 8.57 6.49
C PHE A 265 -2.55 9.50 7.20
N ASN A 266 -2.78 9.78 8.48
CA ASN A 266 -1.93 10.64 9.28
C ASN A 266 -0.54 10.02 9.51
N ASP A 267 -0.48 8.71 9.74
CA ASP A 267 0.78 8.02 10.06
C ASP A 267 1.65 7.70 8.85
N SER A 268 1.03 7.36 7.71
CA SER A 268 1.75 6.80 6.56
C SER A 268 1.74 7.71 5.33
N VAL A 269 0.68 8.49 5.12
CA VAL A 269 0.54 9.31 3.90
C VAL A 269 1.05 10.73 4.13
N ILE A 270 0.60 11.40 5.21
CA ILE A 270 1.02 12.78 5.52
C ILE A 270 2.55 12.95 5.52
N PRO A 271 3.34 12.10 6.18
CA PRO A 271 4.80 12.27 6.22
C PRO A 271 5.46 12.23 4.84
N LEU A 272 4.82 11.60 3.84
CA LEU A 272 5.34 11.48 2.48
C LEU A 272 4.98 12.68 1.59
N ILE A 273 3.98 13.48 1.97
CA ILE A 273 3.42 14.54 1.11
C ILE A 273 3.49 15.94 1.73
N VAL A 274 3.64 16.06 3.06
CA VAL A 274 3.49 17.32 3.81
C VAL A 274 4.43 18.42 3.34
N SER A 275 5.65 18.08 2.92
CA SER A 275 6.66 19.04 2.46
C SER A 275 6.54 19.36 0.97
N THR A 276 5.46 18.96 0.31
CA THR A 276 5.34 19.05 -1.16
C THR A 276 4.10 19.84 -1.59
N PRO A 277 4.12 20.49 -2.77
CA PRO A 277 2.96 21.22 -3.29
C PRO A 277 1.72 20.32 -3.48
N LYS A 278 1.92 18.99 -3.51
CA LYS A 278 0.86 17.99 -3.61
C LYS A 278 0.07 17.77 -2.32
N HIS A 279 0.50 18.36 -1.21
CA HIS A 279 -0.23 18.32 0.05
C HIS A 279 -1.66 18.89 -0.08
N GLY A 280 -1.81 20.03 -0.78
CA GLY A 280 -3.11 20.67 -1.00
C GLY A 280 -4.09 19.79 -1.78
N ASP A 281 -3.64 19.22 -2.91
CA ASP A 281 -4.43 18.30 -3.73
C ASP A 281 -4.89 17.07 -2.92
N CYS A 282 -4.00 16.53 -2.08
CA CYS A 282 -4.30 15.39 -1.22
C CYS A 282 -5.37 15.72 -0.16
N MET A 283 -5.22 16.88 0.49
CA MET A 283 -6.18 17.36 1.50
C MET A 283 -7.56 17.59 0.89
N LEU A 284 -7.62 18.16 -0.31
CA LEU A 284 -8.88 18.35 -1.02
C LEU A 284 -9.53 17.02 -1.41
N LYS A 285 -8.76 16.05 -1.93
CA LYS A 285 -9.28 14.70 -2.23
C LYS A 285 -9.77 14.00 -0.96
N LYS A 286 -9.01 14.01 0.13
CA LYS A 286 -9.47 13.50 1.44
C LYS A 286 -10.81 14.15 1.79
N LYS A 287 -10.88 15.48 1.80
CA LYS A 287 -12.09 16.21 2.14
C LYS A 287 -13.29 15.83 1.26
N LEU A 288 -13.11 15.62 -0.05
CA LEU A 288 -14.18 15.21 -0.96
C LEU A 288 -14.74 13.82 -0.65
N TYR A 289 -13.89 12.81 -0.41
CA TYR A 289 -14.33 11.47 -0.04
C TYR A 289 -14.99 11.44 1.34
N TRP A 290 -14.49 12.25 2.27
CA TRP A 290 -15.01 12.35 3.61
C TRP A 290 -16.36 13.07 3.67
N ILE A 291 -16.56 14.12 2.86
CA ILE A 291 -17.86 14.79 2.72
C ILE A 291 -18.90 13.84 2.10
N LYS A 292 -18.51 12.93 1.20
CA LYS A 292 -19.45 11.94 0.65
C LYS A 292 -19.99 10.95 1.69
N LEU A 293 -19.28 10.76 2.80
CA LEU A 293 -19.64 9.80 3.86
C LEU A 293 -20.44 10.45 5.01
N ILE A 294 -20.65 11.78 4.98
CA ILE A 294 -21.41 12.58 5.98
C ILE A 294 -22.75 12.98 5.37
#